data_AF-R7NFB9-F1
#
_entry.id   AF-R7NFB9-F1
#
_cell.length_a   1.000
_cell.length_b   1.000
_cell.length_c   1.000
_cell.angle_alpha   90.00
_cell.angle_beta   90.00
_cell.angle_gamma   90.00
#
_symmetry.space_group_name_H-M   'P 1'
#
loop_
_entity.id
_entity.type
_entity.pdbx_description
1 polymer ?
#
loop_
_entity_poly.entity_id
_entity_poly.type
_entity_poly.pdbx_seq_one_letter_code
_entity_poly.pdbx_strand_id
1 'polypeptide(L)'
;MTTGSSTMINSSQAFNSSYNRSEYVGYMYASGQQHGNTTDSSIKDVLDSWYGSNLASQADKISKEAGFCGDKEMASGSWNSTGSTHYYAGYGRLVQNGNSVNPTFKCSNSNDLYTTSGSSKGNKVLANPIGLITADEIIMAGGSWSSGNGSYYLYNNANYWTISPHRFTSTGYAYTFRVHSGGNLGYTNVNDTSGVRPVINIASDVTIRSGNGTSSTPYEI
;
A
#
# COMPACT_ATOMS: atom_id res chain seq x y z
N MET A 1 -18.97 -11.65 -4.22
CA MET A 1 -17.79 -10.76 -4.28
C MET A 1 -17.51 -10.43 -5.73
N THR A 2 -17.35 -9.16 -6.07
CA THR A 2 -16.85 -8.76 -7.39
C THR A 2 -15.39 -9.18 -7.51
N THR A 3 -15.01 -9.82 -8.61
CA THR A 3 -13.64 -10.30 -8.86
C THR A 3 -13.13 -9.83 -10.22
N GLY A 4 -11.82 -9.93 -10.46
CA GLY A 4 -11.19 -9.60 -11.73
C GLY A 4 -10.92 -8.10 -11.91
N SER A 5 -10.72 -7.70 -13.17
CA SER A 5 -10.26 -6.35 -13.55
C SER A 5 -11.20 -5.22 -13.15
N SER A 6 -12.51 -5.47 -13.04
CA SER A 6 -13.50 -4.46 -12.63
C SER A 6 -13.35 -4.01 -11.17
N THR A 7 -12.52 -4.68 -10.38
CA THR A 7 -12.23 -4.33 -8.98
C THR A 7 -11.09 -3.31 -8.82
N MET A 8 -10.58 -2.79 -9.94
CA MET A 8 -9.38 -1.95 -9.99
C MET A 8 -9.64 -0.71 -10.84
N ILE A 9 -9.03 0.42 -10.47
CA ILE A 9 -9.16 1.67 -11.24
C ILE A 9 -8.22 1.71 -12.45
N ASN A 10 -7.17 0.89 -12.39
CA ASN A 10 -6.22 0.64 -13.47
C ASN A 10 -5.68 -0.80 -13.27
N SER A 11 -5.65 -1.61 -14.32
CA SER A 11 -5.20 -3.01 -14.27
C SER A 11 -3.71 -3.20 -14.62
N SER A 12 -3.05 -2.16 -15.15
CA SER A 12 -1.66 -2.20 -15.60
C SER A 12 -0.99 -0.87 -15.30
N GLN A 13 -0.51 -0.73 -14.06
CA GLN A 13 0.19 0.45 -13.58
C GLN A 13 1.50 0.05 -12.92
N ALA A 14 2.59 0.75 -13.23
CA ALA A 14 3.82 0.63 -12.46
C ALA A 14 3.68 1.31 -11.09
N PHE A 15 4.26 0.71 -10.05
CA PHE A 15 4.32 1.36 -8.75
C PHE A 15 5.14 2.65 -8.85
N ASN A 16 6.32 2.53 -9.47
CA ASN A 16 7.20 3.65 -9.79
C ASN A 16 7.87 3.38 -11.15
N SER A 17 8.03 4.40 -12.00
CA SER A 17 8.67 4.24 -13.31
C SER A 17 10.14 3.82 -13.22
N SER A 18 10.82 4.20 -12.14
CA SER A 18 12.23 3.89 -11.89
C SER A 18 12.36 2.84 -10.77
N TYR A 19 13.35 1.97 -10.89
CA TYR A 19 13.53 0.82 -9.99
C TYR A 19 14.94 0.66 -9.40
N ASN A 20 15.91 1.42 -9.91
CA ASN A 20 17.33 1.22 -9.63
C ASN A 20 17.84 1.88 -8.35
N ARG A 21 16.93 2.38 -7.51
CA ARG A 21 17.22 2.94 -6.20
C ARG A 21 16.23 2.44 -5.16
N SER A 22 16.69 2.24 -3.94
CA SER A 22 15.87 1.66 -2.88
C SER A 22 14.72 2.56 -2.44
N GLU A 23 14.86 3.88 -2.53
CA GLU A 23 13.78 4.82 -2.20
C GLU A 23 12.55 4.69 -3.13
N TYR A 24 12.67 4.07 -4.31
CA TYR A 24 11.56 3.94 -5.27
C TYR A 24 10.45 2.97 -4.84
N VAL A 25 10.64 2.21 -3.75
CA VAL A 25 9.57 1.44 -3.11
C VAL A 25 8.53 2.31 -2.40
N GLY A 26 8.82 3.61 -2.17
CA GLY A 26 7.96 4.50 -1.41
C GLY A 26 6.77 5.00 -2.22
N TYR A 27 5.60 5.11 -1.58
CA TYR A 27 4.42 5.78 -2.13
C TYR A 27 4.72 7.24 -2.52
N MET A 28 5.59 7.86 -1.72
CA MET A 28 6.39 9.02 -2.10
C MET A 28 7.84 8.74 -1.69
N TYR A 29 8.79 9.42 -2.33
CA TYR A 29 10.21 9.23 -2.12
C TYR A 29 10.98 10.56 -2.18
N ALA A 30 12.25 10.54 -1.77
CA ALA A 30 13.22 11.59 -2.11
C ALA A 30 14.58 10.94 -2.39
N SER A 31 15.28 11.46 -3.40
CA SER A 31 16.58 10.91 -3.81
C SER A 31 17.57 10.88 -2.66
N GLY A 32 18.15 9.72 -2.39
CA GLY A 32 19.16 9.55 -1.34
C GLY A 32 18.61 9.59 0.10
N GLN A 33 17.29 9.47 0.30
CA GLN A 33 16.68 9.44 1.62
C GLN A 33 15.79 8.22 1.82
N GLN A 34 16.01 7.46 2.90
CA GLN A 34 15.18 6.31 3.26
C GLN A 34 13.72 6.68 3.47
N HIS A 35 13.45 7.80 4.17
CA HIS A 35 12.12 8.26 4.56
C HIS A 35 11.76 9.61 3.91
N GLY A 36 12.36 9.93 2.77
CA GLY A 36 12.05 11.15 2.02
C GLY A 36 10.68 11.07 1.34
N ASN A 37 9.98 12.21 1.21
CA ASN A 37 8.62 12.26 0.65
C ASN A 37 8.38 13.53 -0.21
N THR A 38 9.37 13.94 -1.01
CA THR A 38 9.28 15.16 -1.83
C THR A 38 8.87 14.90 -3.27
N THR A 39 8.82 13.63 -3.69
CA THR A 39 8.49 13.20 -5.04
C THR A 39 7.43 12.11 -4.99
N ASP A 40 6.39 12.26 -5.81
CA ASP A 40 5.32 11.28 -5.95
C ASP A 40 5.77 10.07 -6.78
N SER A 41 5.26 8.89 -6.42
CA SER A 41 5.38 7.69 -7.24
C SER A 41 4.33 7.69 -8.36
N SER A 42 4.60 6.97 -9.45
CA SER A 42 3.65 6.88 -10.58
C SER A 42 2.28 6.31 -10.17
N ILE A 43 2.23 5.44 -9.17
CA ILE A 43 0.95 4.92 -8.65
C ILE A 43 0.15 5.95 -7.85
N LYS A 44 0.84 6.88 -7.16
CA LYS A 44 0.20 7.97 -6.44
C LYS A 44 -0.52 8.93 -7.38
N ASP A 45 0.09 9.26 -8.52
CA ASP A 45 -0.53 10.11 -9.55
C ASP A 45 -1.88 9.55 -10.03
N VAL A 46 -1.95 8.23 -10.22
CA VAL A 46 -3.18 7.52 -10.62
C VAL A 46 -4.24 7.58 -9.52
N LEU A 47 -3.85 7.38 -8.26
CA LEU A 47 -4.76 7.45 -7.12
C LEU A 47 -5.31 8.87 -6.91
N ASP A 48 -4.44 9.88 -6.96
CA ASP A 48 -4.83 11.28 -6.80
C ASP A 48 -5.79 11.74 -7.91
N SER A 49 -5.50 11.37 -9.16
CA SER A 49 -6.37 11.67 -10.30
C SER A 49 -7.76 11.03 -10.15
N TRP A 50 -7.78 9.77 -9.72
CA TRP A 50 -9.03 9.05 -9.48
C TRP A 50 -9.83 9.65 -8.31
N TYR A 51 -9.16 9.99 -7.21
CA TYR A 51 -9.80 10.65 -6.07
C TYR A 51 -10.45 11.98 -6.49
N GLY A 52 -9.72 12.84 -7.19
CA GLY A 52 -10.22 14.13 -7.66
C GLY A 52 -11.48 14.00 -8.52
N SER A 53 -11.53 12.96 -9.36
CA SER A 53 -12.65 12.73 -10.29
C SER A 53 -13.87 12.06 -9.65
N ASN A 54 -13.67 11.28 -8.57
CA ASN A 54 -14.73 10.39 -8.05
C ASN A 54 -15.15 10.70 -6.61
N LEU A 55 -14.26 11.23 -5.78
CA LEU A 55 -14.46 11.35 -4.33
C LEU A 55 -14.28 12.77 -3.78
N ALA A 56 -13.85 13.74 -4.59
CA ALA A 56 -13.66 15.11 -4.15
C ALA A 56 -14.91 15.73 -3.50
N SER A 57 -16.11 15.38 -3.98
CA SER A 57 -17.39 15.86 -3.42
C SER A 57 -17.77 15.21 -2.07
N GLN A 58 -17.05 14.16 -1.66
CA GLN A 58 -17.27 13.43 -0.40
C GLN A 58 -16.11 13.61 0.58
N ALA A 59 -15.25 14.61 0.36
CA ALA A 59 -14.02 14.81 1.13
C ALA A 59 -14.26 15.06 2.63
N ASP A 60 -15.46 15.52 3.00
CA ASP A 60 -15.93 15.69 4.38
C ASP A 60 -16.21 14.34 5.08
N LYS A 61 -16.54 13.29 4.32
CA LYS A 61 -16.79 11.94 4.85
C LYS A 61 -15.54 11.07 4.97
N ILE A 62 -14.39 11.56 4.50
CA ILE A 62 -13.14 10.79 4.43
C ILE A 62 -12.18 11.28 5.52
N SER A 63 -11.64 10.33 6.27
CA SER A 63 -10.71 10.59 7.36
C SER A 63 -9.42 11.22 6.84
N LYS A 64 -9.10 12.38 7.42
CA LYS A 64 -7.83 13.08 7.22
C LYS A 64 -6.75 12.60 8.19
N GLU A 65 -7.13 11.84 9.22
CA GLU A 65 -6.27 11.46 10.34
C GLU A 65 -5.70 10.05 10.23
N ALA A 66 -6.45 9.06 9.74
CA ALA A 66 -6.03 7.65 9.80
C ALA A 66 -4.68 7.39 9.11
N GLY A 67 -4.50 7.98 7.92
CA GLY A 67 -3.28 7.88 7.11
C GLY A 67 -3.07 6.52 6.46
N PHE A 68 -1.94 6.37 5.76
CA PHE A 68 -1.52 5.15 5.07
C PHE A 68 -0.05 4.89 5.37
N CYS A 69 0.31 3.68 5.79
CA CYS A 69 1.67 3.40 6.23
C CYS A 69 2.50 2.76 5.12
N GLY A 70 3.52 3.46 4.62
CA GLY A 70 4.48 2.89 3.67
C GLY A 70 5.62 2.09 4.33
N ASP A 71 5.77 2.17 5.65
CA ASP A 71 6.74 1.43 6.48
C ASP A 71 8.08 1.08 5.78
N LYS A 72 8.95 2.09 5.62
CA LYS A 72 10.28 1.92 5.01
C LYS A 72 11.34 1.59 6.07
N GLU A 73 10.95 1.15 7.25
CA GLU A 73 11.86 0.65 8.29
C GLU A 73 12.60 -0.63 7.83
N MET A 74 13.75 -0.89 8.43
CA MET A 74 14.62 -2.01 8.04
C MET A 74 14.33 -3.26 8.85
N ALA A 75 14.24 -4.41 8.18
CA ALA A 75 14.30 -5.72 8.84
C ALA A 75 15.74 -6.22 8.98
N SER A 76 16.55 -6.07 7.92
CA SER A 76 17.94 -6.50 7.90
C SER A 76 18.76 -5.81 6.81
N GLY A 77 20.07 -5.77 7.00
CA GLY A 77 21.01 -4.98 6.19
C GLY A 77 21.03 -3.50 6.62
N SER A 78 21.84 -2.70 5.93
CA SER A 78 21.90 -1.25 6.11
C SER A 78 21.26 -0.57 4.91
N TRP A 79 20.38 0.40 5.17
CA TRP A 79 19.75 1.16 4.10
C TRP A 79 20.81 1.88 3.26
N ASN A 80 20.72 1.71 1.95
CA ASN A 80 21.52 2.41 0.95
C ASN A 80 20.64 2.67 -0.26
N SER A 81 20.78 3.82 -0.92
CA SER A 81 20.06 4.09 -2.17
C SER A 81 20.43 3.06 -3.26
N THR A 82 21.69 2.61 -3.30
CA THR A 82 22.22 1.70 -4.32
C THR A 82 23.21 0.68 -3.74
N GLY A 83 23.47 -0.42 -4.46
CA GLY A 83 24.64 -1.28 -4.27
C GLY A 83 24.56 -2.34 -3.16
N SER A 84 23.62 -2.23 -2.22
CA SER A 84 23.52 -3.17 -1.09
C SER A 84 22.13 -3.80 -0.99
N THR A 85 22.07 -5.14 -0.96
CA THR A 85 20.82 -5.85 -0.65
C THR A 85 20.40 -5.53 0.77
N HIS A 86 19.12 -5.20 0.94
CA HIS A 86 18.53 -5.00 2.25
C HIS A 86 17.03 -5.23 2.21
N TYR A 87 16.46 -5.54 3.37
CA TYR A 87 15.07 -5.95 3.51
C TYR A 87 14.31 -5.00 4.42
N TYR A 88 13.08 -4.68 4.04
CA TYR A 88 12.21 -3.81 4.82
C TYR A 88 11.47 -4.59 5.91
N ALA A 89 10.97 -3.88 6.92
CA ALA A 89 10.32 -4.45 8.09
C ALA A 89 9.16 -5.38 7.73
N GLY A 90 8.41 -5.07 6.67
CA GLY A 90 7.34 -5.92 6.13
C GLY A 90 7.84 -7.30 5.72
N TYR A 91 8.98 -7.39 5.05
CA TYR A 91 9.62 -8.67 4.74
C TYR A 91 10.00 -9.45 5.99
N GLY A 92 10.62 -8.77 6.97
CA GLY A 92 11.04 -9.41 8.21
C GLY A 92 9.88 -10.12 8.92
N ARG A 93 8.78 -9.39 9.13
CA ARG A 93 7.65 -9.90 9.92
C ARG A 93 6.68 -10.81 9.17
N LEU A 94 6.60 -10.70 7.84
CA LEU A 94 5.64 -11.47 7.03
C LEU A 94 6.27 -12.65 6.29
N VAL A 95 7.58 -12.63 6.04
CA VAL A 95 8.27 -13.62 5.20
C VAL A 95 9.43 -14.28 5.93
N GLN A 96 10.36 -13.50 6.48
CA GLN A 96 11.60 -14.02 7.06
C GLN A 96 11.35 -14.88 8.31
N ASN A 97 10.33 -14.55 9.08
CA ASN A 97 10.01 -15.22 10.35
C ASN A 97 9.34 -16.59 10.20
N GLY A 98 9.20 -17.14 8.98
CA GLY A 98 8.67 -18.48 8.74
C GLY A 98 7.32 -18.72 9.41
N ASN A 99 7.28 -19.58 10.43
CA ASN A 99 6.06 -19.96 11.16
C ASN A 99 5.53 -18.88 12.14
N SER A 100 6.26 -17.79 12.33
CA SER A 100 5.90 -16.70 13.26
C SER A 100 5.59 -15.40 12.49
N VAL A 101 4.60 -15.47 11.60
CA VAL A 101 4.07 -14.29 10.90
C VAL A 101 3.43 -13.35 11.93
N ASN A 102 3.91 -12.10 11.99
CA ASN A 102 3.49 -11.13 13.00
C ASN A 102 3.14 -9.78 12.34
N PRO A 103 1.95 -9.68 11.70
CA PRO A 103 1.54 -8.46 11.03
C PRO A 103 1.21 -7.36 12.04
N THR A 104 1.30 -6.10 11.63
CA THR A 104 1.02 -4.94 12.49
C THR A 104 0.28 -3.83 11.76
N PHE A 105 -0.60 -3.12 12.47
CA PHE A 105 -1.20 -1.85 12.02
C PHE A 105 -0.35 -0.63 12.40
N LYS A 106 0.74 -0.83 13.16
CA LYS A 106 1.56 0.27 13.66
C LYS A 106 2.49 0.78 12.55
N CYS A 107 2.49 2.09 12.36
CA CYS A 107 3.49 2.80 11.58
C CYS A 107 4.47 3.49 12.54
N SER A 108 5.64 2.88 12.75
CA SER A 108 6.58 3.35 13.78
C SER A 108 7.22 4.70 13.42
N ASN A 109 7.44 4.94 12.13
CA ASN A 109 8.06 6.17 11.64
C ASN A 109 7.00 7.14 11.12
N SER A 110 6.93 8.33 11.70
CA SER A 110 5.94 9.34 11.31
C SER A 110 6.15 9.83 9.87
N ASN A 111 7.37 9.77 9.34
CA ASN A 111 7.64 10.14 7.94
C ASN A 111 7.04 9.14 6.95
N ASP A 112 6.79 7.89 7.36
CA ASP A 112 6.19 6.85 6.51
C ASP A 112 4.68 6.70 6.73
N LEU A 113 4.12 7.42 7.71
CA LEU A 113 2.68 7.53 7.89
C LEU A 113 2.17 8.71 7.05
N TYR A 114 1.68 8.40 5.85
CA TYR A 114 1.17 9.36 4.90
C TYR A 114 -0.19 9.91 5.34
N THR A 115 -0.25 11.20 5.66
CA THR A 115 -1.46 11.91 6.10
C THR A 115 -1.63 13.22 5.36
N THR A 116 -2.83 13.78 5.40
CA THR A 116 -3.09 15.11 4.82
C THR A 116 -2.58 16.24 5.70
N SER A 117 -2.39 17.43 5.13
CA SER A 117 -1.89 18.62 5.82
C SER A 117 -2.65 19.00 7.10
N GLY A 118 -3.96 18.70 7.14
CA GLY A 118 -4.83 18.94 8.30
C GLY A 118 -4.69 17.93 9.43
N SER A 119 -3.92 16.84 9.25
CA SER A 119 -3.80 15.79 10.27
C SER A 119 -3.00 16.25 11.49
N SER A 120 -3.37 15.71 12.65
CA SER A 120 -2.60 15.81 13.89
C SER A 120 -1.31 14.95 13.90
N LYS A 121 -1.20 13.94 13.02
CA LYS A 121 -0.11 12.94 13.02
C LYS A 121 0.44 12.67 11.62
N GLY A 122 1.47 11.84 11.53
CA GLY A 122 2.10 11.46 10.28
C GLY A 122 2.91 12.59 9.64
N ASN A 123 3.19 12.45 8.35
CA ASN A 123 4.06 13.36 7.60
C ASN A 123 3.33 14.55 6.98
N LYS A 124 1.99 14.54 6.94
CA LYS A 124 1.13 15.66 6.51
C LYS A 124 1.35 16.12 5.05
N VAL A 125 1.92 15.28 4.19
CA VAL A 125 2.26 15.63 2.81
C VAL A 125 1.20 15.29 1.77
N LEU A 126 0.17 14.51 2.13
CA LEU A 126 -0.85 14.09 1.16
C LEU A 126 -1.77 15.26 0.78
N ALA A 127 -1.94 15.45 -0.54
CA ALA A 127 -2.98 16.33 -1.08
C ALA A 127 -4.38 15.71 -0.88
N ASN A 128 -4.51 14.41 -1.16
CA ASN A 128 -5.77 13.67 -1.01
C ASN A 128 -5.61 12.51 0.01
N PRO A 129 -6.62 12.26 0.86
CA PRO A 129 -6.60 11.15 1.84
C PRO A 129 -6.88 9.78 1.18
N ILE A 130 -6.00 9.39 0.25
CA ILE A 130 -6.06 8.14 -0.51
C ILE A 130 -4.70 7.43 -0.51
N GLY A 131 -4.73 6.10 -0.48
CA GLY A 131 -3.54 5.27 -0.57
C GLY A 131 -3.86 3.86 -1.07
N LEU A 132 -3.00 2.92 -0.70
CA LEU A 132 -3.17 1.49 -0.98
C LEU A 132 -3.17 0.72 0.34
N ILE A 133 -3.70 -0.50 0.27
CA ILE A 133 -3.66 -1.45 1.37
C ILE A 133 -2.22 -1.89 1.66
N THR A 134 -1.91 -2.21 2.91
CA THR A 134 -0.63 -2.77 3.35
C THR A 134 -0.59 -4.28 3.15
N ALA A 135 0.62 -4.85 3.05
CA ALA A 135 0.79 -6.30 3.07
C ALA A 135 0.32 -6.91 4.41
N ASP A 136 0.51 -6.20 5.52
CA ASP A 136 0.03 -6.59 6.85
C ASP A 136 -1.48 -6.75 6.91
N GLU A 137 -2.24 -5.78 6.37
CA GLU A 137 -3.71 -5.86 6.29
C GLU A 137 -4.17 -7.06 5.45
N ILE A 138 -3.46 -7.39 4.37
CA ILE A 138 -3.76 -8.59 3.57
C ILE A 138 -3.60 -9.86 4.39
N ILE A 139 -2.50 -9.99 5.15
CA ILE A 139 -2.26 -11.14 6.02
C ILE A 139 -3.34 -11.23 7.11
N MET A 140 -3.65 -10.11 7.78
CA MET A 140 -4.69 -10.09 8.81
C MET A 140 -6.08 -10.41 8.28
N ALA A 141 -6.37 -10.06 7.02
CA ALA A 141 -7.63 -10.42 6.38
C ALA A 141 -7.74 -11.90 6.01
N GLY A 142 -6.67 -12.70 6.16
CA GLY A 142 -6.62 -14.13 5.86
C GLY A 142 -5.80 -14.49 4.61
N GLY A 143 -5.17 -13.52 3.96
CA GLY A 143 -4.15 -13.78 2.95
C GLY A 143 -2.91 -14.42 3.58
N SER A 144 -2.04 -15.00 2.76
CA SER A 144 -0.78 -15.59 3.27
C SER A 144 0.38 -15.36 2.31
N TRP A 145 1.60 -15.46 2.82
CA TRP A 145 2.79 -15.48 1.97
C TRP A 145 2.84 -16.77 1.16
N SER A 146 2.98 -16.64 -0.16
CA SER A 146 3.17 -17.73 -1.14
C SER A 146 2.13 -18.87 -1.20
N SER A 147 1.16 -18.94 -0.28
CA SER A 147 0.07 -19.91 -0.31
C SER A 147 -1.27 -19.24 -0.62
N GLY A 148 -1.90 -19.68 -1.72
CA GLY A 148 -3.16 -19.10 -2.20
C GLY A 148 -4.31 -19.30 -1.23
N ASN A 149 -5.12 -18.27 -1.03
CA ASN A 149 -6.38 -18.36 -0.32
C ASN A 149 -7.46 -17.66 -1.14
N GLY A 150 -8.37 -18.43 -1.74
CA GLY A 150 -9.50 -17.89 -2.52
C GLY A 150 -10.71 -17.48 -1.67
N SER A 151 -10.65 -17.69 -0.35
CA SER A 151 -11.84 -17.63 0.53
C SER A 151 -11.81 -16.47 1.53
N TYR A 152 -10.74 -15.68 1.56
CA TYR A 152 -10.62 -14.57 2.52
C TYR A 152 -11.32 -13.30 2.04
N TYR A 153 -11.69 -12.42 2.98
CA TYR A 153 -12.59 -11.29 2.74
C TYR A 153 -12.13 -10.33 1.62
N LEU A 154 -10.83 -10.12 1.46
CA LEU A 154 -10.29 -9.20 0.46
C LEU A 154 -9.94 -9.88 -0.88
N TYR A 155 -10.17 -11.19 -1.00
CA TYR A 155 -9.91 -11.94 -2.23
C TYR A 155 -10.73 -11.38 -3.39
N ASN A 156 -10.05 -11.06 -4.49
CA ASN A 156 -10.69 -10.49 -5.68
C ASN A 156 -10.22 -11.14 -6.99
N ASN A 157 -9.48 -12.25 -6.96
CA ASN A 157 -8.94 -12.91 -8.15
C ASN A 157 -8.16 -11.97 -9.11
N ALA A 158 -7.44 -10.97 -8.58
CA ALA A 158 -6.66 -10.03 -9.39
C ALA A 158 -5.27 -9.79 -8.80
N ASN A 159 -4.34 -9.40 -9.68
CA ASN A 159 -3.03 -8.95 -9.24
C ASN A 159 -3.08 -7.44 -8.95
N TYR A 160 -2.70 -7.01 -7.75
CA TYR A 160 -2.69 -5.58 -7.40
C TYR A 160 -1.60 -5.24 -6.39
N TRP A 161 -1.20 -3.98 -6.39
CA TRP A 161 -0.17 -3.44 -5.51
C TRP A 161 -0.63 -3.32 -4.05
N THR A 162 0.31 -3.53 -3.13
CA THR A 162 0.20 -2.99 -1.77
C THR A 162 1.13 -1.78 -1.64
N ILE A 163 0.95 -0.97 -0.60
CA ILE A 163 1.86 0.15 -0.29
C ILE A 163 3.19 -0.33 0.31
N SER A 164 3.29 -1.59 0.72
CA SER A 164 4.39 -2.09 1.55
C SER A 164 5.63 -2.46 0.73
N PRO A 165 6.81 -1.90 1.07
CA PRO A 165 8.10 -2.32 0.54
C PRO A 165 8.45 -3.76 0.92
N HIS A 166 9.19 -4.44 0.05
CA HIS A 166 9.66 -5.81 0.29
C HIS A 166 11.18 -5.83 0.49
N ARG A 167 11.96 -5.49 -0.55
CA ARG A 167 13.43 -5.46 -0.49
C ARG A 167 14.02 -4.56 -1.55
N PHE A 168 15.29 -4.21 -1.39
CA PHE A 168 16.16 -3.77 -2.47
C PHE A 168 17.31 -4.76 -2.64
N THR A 169 17.79 -4.94 -3.86
CA THR A 169 18.85 -5.90 -4.18
C THR A 169 20.13 -5.19 -4.61
N SER A 170 21.29 -5.80 -4.34
CA SER A 170 22.60 -5.29 -4.76
C SER A 170 22.74 -5.15 -6.28
N THR A 171 21.93 -5.87 -7.06
CA THR A 171 21.83 -5.75 -8.52
C THR A 171 21.00 -4.54 -8.98
N GLY A 172 20.46 -3.74 -8.05
CA GLY A 172 19.77 -2.50 -8.36
C GLY A 172 18.29 -2.66 -8.67
N TYR A 173 17.58 -3.52 -7.94
CA TYR A 173 16.13 -3.67 -8.10
C TYR A 173 15.38 -3.43 -6.79
N ALA A 174 14.43 -2.49 -6.83
CA ALA A 174 13.47 -2.19 -5.78
C ALA A 174 12.21 -3.05 -5.93
N TYR A 175 11.77 -3.66 -4.84
CA TYR A 175 10.61 -4.54 -4.82
C TYR A 175 9.60 -4.09 -3.76
N THR A 176 8.32 -4.08 -4.14
CA THR A 176 7.18 -3.94 -3.24
C THR A 176 6.38 -5.23 -3.20
N PHE A 177 5.59 -5.39 -2.14
CA PHE A 177 4.62 -6.48 -2.07
C PHE A 177 3.48 -6.27 -3.06
N ARG A 178 2.94 -7.38 -3.56
CA ARG A 178 1.70 -7.40 -4.34
C ARG A 178 0.84 -8.57 -3.91
N VAL A 179 -0.46 -8.45 -4.13
CA VAL A 179 -1.39 -9.58 -4.06
C VAL A 179 -1.46 -10.21 -5.44
N HIS A 180 -1.42 -11.54 -5.48
CA HIS A 180 -1.63 -12.32 -6.68
C HIS A 180 -3.10 -12.71 -6.85
N SER A 181 -3.51 -13.03 -8.08
CA SER A 181 -4.87 -13.52 -8.36
C SER A 181 -5.23 -14.82 -7.62
N GLY A 182 -4.23 -15.58 -7.15
CA GLY A 182 -4.42 -16.73 -6.25
C GLY A 182 -4.77 -16.36 -4.79
N GLY A 183 -4.79 -15.07 -4.44
CA GLY A 183 -5.08 -14.59 -3.09
C GLY A 183 -3.90 -14.63 -2.12
N ASN A 184 -2.71 -15.00 -2.60
CA ASN A 184 -1.48 -14.93 -1.82
C ASN A 184 -0.74 -13.61 -2.03
N LEU A 185 0.07 -13.24 -1.03
CA LEU A 185 1.12 -12.25 -1.21
C LEU A 185 2.28 -12.82 -2.02
N GLY A 186 2.87 -11.93 -2.80
CA GLY A 186 4.18 -12.06 -3.40
C GLY A 186 4.83 -10.70 -3.50
N TYR A 187 5.78 -10.55 -4.41
CA TYR A 187 6.45 -9.29 -4.68
C TYR A 187 6.73 -9.18 -6.17
N THR A 188 6.99 -7.97 -6.63
CA THR A 188 7.46 -7.72 -7.99
C THR A 188 8.23 -6.41 -8.03
N ASN A 189 8.95 -6.19 -9.12
CA ASN A 189 9.76 -5.00 -9.29
C ASN A 189 8.85 -3.77 -9.43
N VAL A 190 9.20 -2.64 -8.83
CA VAL A 190 8.35 -1.44 -8.80
C VAL A 190 8.00 -0.89 -10.19
N ASN A 191 8.81 -1.16 -11.21
CA ASN A 191 8.55 -0.76 -12.60
C ASN A 191 7.84 -1.82 -13.45
N ASP A 192 7.56 -3.01 -12.90
CA ASP A 192 6.59 -3.93 -13.51
C ASP A 192 5.19 -3.34 -13.39
N THR A 193 4.20 -3.89 -14.09
CA THR A 193 2.80 -3.43 -13.95
C THR A 193 1.96 -4.37 -13.09
N SER A 194 1.09 -3.80 -12.27
CA SER A 194 0.04 -4.51 -11.54
C SER A 194 -1.20 -3.62 -11.41
N GLY A 195 -2.28 -4.14 -10.85
CA GLY A 195 -3.50 -3.41 -10.62
C GLY A 195 -3.43 -2.39 -9.48
N VAL A 196 -4.27 -1.35 -9.57
CA VAL A 196 -4.41 -0.29 -8.57
C VAL A 196 -5.78 -0.39 -7.90
N ARG A 197 -5.78 -0.55 -6.56
CA ARG A 197 -6.99 -0.58 -5.73
C ARG A 197 -6.92 0.54 -4.69
N PRO A 198 -7.67 1.62 -4.87
CA PRO A 198 -7.77 2.70 -3.88
C PRO A 198 -8.19 2.19 -2.51
N VAL A 199 -7.57 2.74 -1.47
CA VAL A 199 -8.04 2.65 -0.10
C VAL A 199 -8.29 4.06 0.42
N ILE A 200 -9.45 4.24 1.04
CA ILE A 200 -9.83 5.44 1.80
C ILE A 200 -10.20 5.01 3.22
N ASN A 201 -10.03 5.91 4.16
CA ASN A 201 -10.50 5.73 5.53
C ASN A 201 -11.74 6.58 5.73
N ILE A 202 -12.80 6.03 6.33
CA ILE A 202 -14.02 6.80 6.63
C ILE A 202 -13.78 7.65 7.89
N ALA A 203 -14.29 8.89 7.88
CA ALA A 203 -14.20 9.77 9.06
C ALA A 203 -15.00 9.18 10.23
N SER A 204 -14.50 9.33 11.46
CA SER A 204 -15.04 8.64 12.64
C SER A 204 -16.43 9.12 13.09
N ASP A 205 -16.82 10.31 12.65
CA ASP A 205 -18.10 10.96 12.92
C ASP A 205 -19.15 10.69 11.83
N VAL A 206 -18.79 9.94 10.78
CA VAL A 206 -19.72 9.51 9.75
C VAL A 206 -20.54 8.33 10.24
N THR A 207 -21.86 8.45 10.12
CA THR A 207 -22.80 7.37 10.48
C THR A 207 -23.02 6.45 9.28
N ILE A 208 -22.78 5.15 9.47
CA ILE A 208 -23.20 4.12 8.51
C ILE A 208 -24.71 3.94 8.65
N ARG A 209 -25.45 4.31 7.60
CA ARG A 209 -26.92 4.21 7.56
C ARG A 209 -27.39 2.78 7.30
N SER A 210 -26.69 2.08 6.43
CA SER A 210 -27.06 0.74 5.97
C SER A 210 -25.86 0.02 5.35
N GLY A 211 -26.05 -1.24 4.98
CA GLY A 211 -25.03 -2.07 4.35
C GLY A 211 -24.12 -2.78 5.35
N ASN A 212 -23.40 -3.79 4.86
CA ASN A 212 -22.48 -4.61 5.64
C ASN A 212 -21.08 -4.69 5.00
N GLY A 213 -20.81 -3.81 4.02
CA GLY A 213 -19.53 -3.74 3.32
C GLY A 213 -19.32 -4.80 2.24
N THR A 214 -20.27 -5.71 2.00
CA THR A 214 -20.16 -6.66 0.88
C THR A 214 -20.49 -5.99 -0.46
N SER A 215 -20.05 -6.59 -1.57
CA SER A 215 -20.30 -6.04 -2.91
C SER A 215 -21.79 -5.89 -3.27
N SER A 216 -22.66 -6.70 -2.67
CA SER A 216 -24.12 -6.63 -2.86
C SER A 216 -24.83 -5.67 -1.91
N THR A 217 -24.19 -5.33 -0.79
CA THR A 217 -24.72 -4.43 0.24
C THR A 217 -23.60 -3.54 0.78
N PRO A 218 -23.07 -2.62 -0.06
CA PRO A 218 -22.00 -1.71 0.31
C PRO A 218 -22.45 -0.79 1.46
N TYR A 219 -21.50 -0.25 2.23
CA TYR A 219 -21.84 0.72 3.26
C TYR A 219 -22.41 1.99 2.64
N GLU A 220 -23.57 2.42 3.16
CA GLU A 220 -24.17 3.71 2.84
C GLU A 220 -23.93 4.69 3.99
N ILE A 221 -23.45 5.89 3.66
CA ILE A 221 -23.04 6.94 4.60
C ILE A 221 -23.72 8.29 4.31
#